data_AF-A0AAN7QBL2-F1
#
_entry.id   AF-A0AAN7QBL2-F1
#
_cell.length_a   1.000
_cell.length_b   1.000
_cell.length_c   1.000
_cell.angle_alpha   90.00
_cell.angle_beta   90.00
_cell.angle_gamma   90.00
#
_symmetry.space_group_name_H-M   'P 1'
#
loop_
_entity.id
_entity.type
_entity.pdbx_description
1 polymer ?
#
loop_
_entity_poly.entity_id
_entity_poly.type
_entity_poly.pdbx_seq_one_letter_code
_entity_poly.pdbx_strand_id
1 'polypeptide(L)'
;MQEEARKTAVPYLIYYRIFKEGYNISFYTPKKHQCELCAAYEIANASDKNEINGRYEKHWLQKDLSRLEKQKDKECADFVAVYDLQTVLPCPRESTSTFFYVSKLNVFNFTIYNLKSN
;
A
#
# COMPACT_ATOMS: atom_id res chain seq x y z
N MET A 1 37.60 23.87 25.12
CA MET A 1 37.10 22.49 25.05
C MET A 1 35.68 22.55 25.64
N GLN A 2 34.65 22.63 24.80
CA GLN A 2 33.27 22.77 25.28
C GLN A 2 32.76 21.38 25.71
N GLU A 3 32.38 21.29 26.98
CA GLU A 3 31.85 20.10 27.63
C GLU A 3 30.40 19.91 27.15
N GLU A 4 30.17 18.98 26.21
CA GLU A 4 28.82 18.69 25.73
C GLU A 4 28.02 18.02 26.87
N ALA A 5 27.12 18.80 27.46
CA ALA A 5 26.18 18.34 28.48
C ALA A 5 25.44 17.08 27.99
N ARG A 6 25.44 16.01 28.80
CA ARG A 6 24.65 14.79 28.57
C ARG A 6 23.18 15.16 28.39
N LYS A 7 22.71 15.23 27.14
CA LYS A 7 21.31 15.51 26.83
C LYS A 7 20.46 14.32 27.28
N THR A 8 19.55 14.56 28.23
CA THR A 8 18.55 13.58 28.66
C THR A 8 17.58 13.31 27.51
N ALA A 9 17.37 12.03 27.19
CA ALA A 9 16.38 11.62 26.19
C ALA A 9 14.97 11.98 26.67
N VAL A 10 14.21 12.67 25.82
CA VAL A 10 12.83 13.08 26.11
C VAL A 10 11.87 12.07 25.46
N PRO A 11 10.79 11.64 26.14
CA PRO A 11 9.76 10.80 25.55
C PRO A 11 9.11 11.44 24.31
N TYR A 12 8.83 10.63 23.29
CA TYR A 12 8.20 11.06 22.03
C TYR A 12 6.91 11.87 22.25
N LEU A 13 6.12 11.53 23.27
CA LEU A 13 4.87 12.23 23.58
C LEU A 13 5.10 13.72 23.93
N ILE A 14 6.14 14.03 24.70
CA ILE A 14 6.46 15.40 25.10
C ILE A 14 6.94 16.19 23.89
N TYR A 15 7.80 15.58 23.05
CA TYR A 15 8.21 16.15 21.77
C TYR A 15 7.00 16.45 20.88
N TYR A 16 6.13 15.47 20.66
CA TYR A 16 4.97 15.63 19.78
C TYR A 16 4.02 16.73 20.26
N ARG A 17 3.73 16.80 21.58
CA ARG A 17 2.87 17.84 22.16
C ARG A 17 3.45 19.24 22.02
N ILE A 18 4.73 19.43 22.35
CA ILE A 18 5.38 20.74 22.24
C ILE A 18 5.29 21.27 20.81
N PHE A 19 5.61 20.43 19.82
CA PHE A 19 5.59 20.84 18.42
C PHE A 19 4.18 21.05 17.88
N LYS A 20 3.23 20.17 18.21
CA LYS A 20 1.86 20.24 17.70
C LYS A 20 1.02 21.33 18.39
N GLU A 21 1.14 21.47 19.71
CA GLU A 21 0.30 22.39 20.50
C GLU A 21 1.01 23.73 20.74
N GLY A 22 2.31 23.71 21.03
CA GLY A 22 3.08 24.92 21.36
C GLY A 22 3.51 25.72 20.13
N TYR A 23 3.93 25.03 19.06
CA TYR A 23 4.37 25.68 17.81
C TYR A 23 3.36 25.56 16.68
N ASN A 24 2.24 24.84 16.89
CA ASN A 24 1.23 24.55 15.87
C ASN A 24 1.80 23.92 14.58
N ILE A 25 2.79 23.05 14.74
CA ILE A 25 3.44 22.33 13.64
C ILE A 25 2.86 20.92 13.55
N SER A 26 2.19 20.62 12.44
CA SER A 26 1.73 19.26 12.16
C SER A 26 2.85 18.43 11.51
N PHE A 27 3.05 17.20 11.99
CA PHE A 27 3.93 16.24 11.34
C PHE A 27 3.25 15.63 10.12
N TYR A 28 3.84 15.80 8.94
CA TYR A 28 3.36 15.16 7.72
C TYR A 28 3.47 13.64 7.87
N THR A 29 2.33 12.95 7.75
CA THR A 29 2.31 11.48 7.67
C THR A 29 2.17 11.12 6.20
N PRO A 30 3.16 10.45 5.59
CA PRO A 30 3.04 10.00 4.21
C PRO A 30 1.80 9.11 4.07
N LYS A 31 0.93 9.44 3.10
CA LYS A 31 -0.22 8.57 2.81
C LYS A 31 0.30 7.23 2.29
N LYS A 32 -0.12 6.13 2.91
CA LYS A 32 0.19 4.78 2.40
C LYS A 32 -0.57 4.55 1.08
N HIS A 33 0.08 3.88 0.12
CA HIS A 33 -0.47 3.50 -1.19
C HIS A 33 -0.87 4.66 -2.12
N GLN A 34 0.02 5.64 -2.32
CA GLN A 34 -0.15 6.63 -3.38
C GLN A 34 0.19 6.01 -4.74
N CYS A 35 -0.66 6.26 -5.75
CA CYS A 35 -0.33 5.93 -7.12
C CYS A 35 0.78 6.87 -7.61
N GLU A 36 1.89 6.31 -8.09
CA GLU A 36 3.03 7.06 -8.59
C GLU A 36 2.63 8.06 -9.69
N LEU A 37 1.75 7.64 -10.59
CA LEU A 37 1.29 8.47 -11.71
C LEU A 37 0.46 9.66 -11.24
N CYS A 38 -0.43 9.46 -10.26
CA CYS A 38 -1.22 10.56 -9.68
C CYS A 38 -0.34 11.54 -8.91
N ALA A 39 0.60 11.03 -8.11
CA ALA A 39 1.53 11.86 -7.35
C ALA A 39 2.45 12.67 -8.28
N ALA A 40 2.97 12.03 -9.33
CA ALA A 40 3.77 12.71 -10.35
C ALA A 40 2.96 13.82 -11.05
N TYR A 41 1.68 13.58 -11.37
CA TYR A 41 0.81 14.58 -11.96
C TYR A 41 0.55 15.77 -11.03
N GLU A 42 0.34 15.54 -9.74
CA GLU A 42 0.13 16.64 -8.77
C GLU A 42 1.36 17.54 -8.64
N ILE A 43 2.56 16.96 -8.63
CA ILE A 43 3.84 17.66 -8.45
C ILE A 43 4.32 18.34 -9.75
N ALA A 44 3.91 17.84 -10.92
CA ALA A 44 4.38 18.31 -12.23
C ALA A 44 4.04 19.78 -12.53
N ASN A 45 4.96 20.45 -13.24
CA ASN A 45 4.77 21.80 -13.76
C ASN A 45 3.82 21.81 -14.96
N ALA A 46 3.36 22.99 -15.40
CA ALA A 46 2.39 23.11 -16.49
C ALA A 46 2.85 22.45 -17.82
N SER A 47 4.14 22.54 -18.14
CA SER A 47 4.72 21.89 -19.34
C SER A 47 4.67 20.37 -19.23
N ASP A 48 5.17 19.84 -18.13
CA ASP A 48 5.22 18.40 -17.88
C ASP A 48 3.82 17.81 -17.77
N LYS A 49 2.89 18.53 -17.12
CA LYS A 49 1.47 18.17 -17.04
C LYS A 49 0.86 17.93 -18.41
N ASN A 50 1.11 18.79 -19.39
CA ASN A 50 0.58 18.62 -20.74
C ASN A 50 1.08 17.32 -21.40
N GLU A 51 2.33 16.92 -21.12
CA GLU A 51 2.90 15.67 -21.64
C GLU A 51 2.30 14.43 -20.97
N ILE A 52 2.11 14.46 -19.65
CA ILE A 52 1.56 13.33 -18.88
C ILE A 52 0.02 13.30 -18.84
N ASN A 53 -0.65 14.38 -19.29
CA ASN A 53 -2.11 14.53 -19.18
C ASN A 53 -2.87 13.38 -19.84
N GLY A 54 -2.46 12.98 -21.04
CA GLY A 54 -3.11 11.86 -21.74
C GLY A 54 -3.00 10.53 -20.99
N ARG A 55 -1.88 10.27 -20.31
CA ARG A 55 -1.70 9.07 -19.47
C ARG A 55 -2.54 9.17 -18.19
N TYR A 56 -2.60 10.36 -17.59
CA TYR A 56 -3.38 10.64 -16.39
C TYR A 56 -4.88 10.50 -16.63
N GLU A 57 -5.41 11.08 -17.70
CA GLU A 57 -6.83 10.95 -18.09
C GLU A 57 -7.20 9.50 -18.37
N LYS A 58 -6.34 8.77 -19.10
CA LYS A 58 -6.56 7.34 -19.34
C LYS A 58 -6.56 6.53 -18.04
N HIS A 59 -5.62 6.80 -17.12
CA HIS A 59 -5.57 6.15 -15.81
C HIS A 59 -6.86 6.40 -15.01
N TRP A 60 -7.34 7.64 -14.99
CA TRP A 60 -8.59 8.01 -14.34
C TRP A 60 -9.80 7.32 -14.95
N LEU A 61 -9.90 7.28 -16.28
CA LEU A 61 -10.96 6.59 -16.97
C LEU A 61 -10.97 5.09 -16.63
N GLN A 62 -9.82 4.43 -16.70
CA GLN A 62 -9.70 3.00 -16.38
C GLN A 62 -10.08 2.71 -14.92
N LYS A 63 -9.68 3.59 -14.00
CA LYS A 63 -10.03 3.50 -12.58
C LYS A 63 -11.54 3.58 -12.38
N ASP A 64 -12.23 4.50 -13.06
CA ASP A 64 -13.68 4.64 -12.95
C ASP A 64 -14.42 3.47 -13.60
N LEU A 65 -13.97 3.01 -14.77
CA LEU A 65 -14.51 1.81 -15.40
C LEU A 65 -14.36 0.57 -14.51
N SER A 66 -13.19 0.37 -13.90
CA SER A 66 -12.96 -0.75 -12.98
C SER A 66 -13.85 -0.69 -11.74
N ARG A 67 -14.09 0.52 -11.21
CA ARG A 67 -15.00 0.71 -10.07
C ARG A 67 -16.45 0.45 -10.45
N LEU A 68 -16.86 0.88 -11.64
CA LEU A 68 -18.20 0.66 -12.16
C LEU A 68 -18.47 -0.83 -12.34
N GLU A 69 -17.55 -1.57 -12.96
CA GLU A 69 -17.69 -3.03 -13.11
C GLU A 69 -17.70 -3.73 -11.74
N LYS A 70 -16.82 -3.34 -10.81
CA LYS A 70 -16.85 -3.87 -9.44
C LYS A 70 -18.20 -3.61 -8.74
N GLN A 71 -18.84 -2.47 -8.98
CA GLN A 71 -20.14 -2.16 -8.41
C GLN A 71 -21.23 -3.06 -8.99
N LYS A 72 -21.22 -3.28 -10.31
CA LYS A 72 -22.11 -4.23 -10.97
C LYS A 72 -21.92 -5.66 -10.45
N ASP A 73 -20.67 -6.07 -10.23
CA ASP A 73 -20.34 -7.39 -9.69
C ASP A 73 -20.90 -7.58 -8.27
N LYS A 74 -20.86 -6.53 -7.43
CA LYS A 74 -21.47 -6.55 -6.09
C LYS A 74 -22.99 -6.71 -6.12
N GLU A 75 -23.65 -6.22 -7.15
CA GLU A 75 -25.10 -6.34 -7.32
C GLU A 75 -25.49 -7.75 -7.82
N CYS A 76 -24.64 -8.38 -8.63
CA CYS A 76 -24.92 -9.65 -9.30
C CYS A 76 -24.47 -10.90 -8.53
N ALA A 77 -23.31 -10.85 -7.85
CA ALA A 77 -22.68 -12.03 -7.24
C ALA A 77 -22.59 -11.92 -5.72
N ASP A 78 -22.93 -13.02 -5.04
CA ASP A 78 -22.84 -13.10 -3.57
C ASP A 78 -21.46 -13.51 -3.07
N PHE A 79 -20.79 -14.44 -3.76
CA PHE A 79 -19.52 -15.03 -3.32
C PHE A 79 -18.47 -14.97 -4.43
N VAL A 80 -17.25 -14.59 -4.06
CA VAL A 80 -16.09 -14.58 -4.95
C VAL A 80 -15.01 -15.48 -4.37
N ALA A 81 -14.49 -16.35 -5.23
CA ALA A 81 -13.38 -17.23 -4.93
C ALA A 81 -12.13 -16.72 -5.65
N VAL A 82 -11.07 -16.42 -4.90
CA VAL A 82 -9.82 -15.86 -5.44
C VAL A 82 -8.64 -16.70 -4.98
N TYR A 83 -7.74 -17.00 -5.92
CA TYR A 83 -6.40 -17.46 -5.62
C TYR A 83 -5.47 -16.24 -5.52
N ASP A 84 -4.83 -16.05 -4.37
CA ASP A 84 -3.76 -15.07 -4.22
C ASP A 84 -2.47 -15.64 -4.82
N LEU A 85 -2.03 -15.02 -5.93
CA LEU A 85 -0.83 -15.39 -6.67
C LEU A 85 0.41 -14.59 -6.25
N GLN A 86 0.31 -13.68 -5.27
CA GLN A 86 1.42 -12.84 -4.86
C GLN A 86 2.54 -13.61 -4.17
N THR A 87 2.24 -14.73 -3.51
CA THR A 87 3.26 -15.57 -2.87
C THR A 87 2.92 -17.04 -3.01
N VAL A 88 3.73 -17.74 -3.82
CA VAL A 88 3.69 -19.20 -3.92
C VAL A 88 4.35 -19.80 -2.69
N LEU A 89 3.60 -20.59 -1.92
CA LEU A 89 4.11 -21.26 -0.73
C LEU A 89 4.52 -22.69 -1.10
N PRO A 90 5.83 -22.99 -1.14
CA PRO A 90 6.27 -24.37 -1.32
C PRO A 90 5.92 -25.19 -0.07
N CYS A 91 5.24 -26.32 -0.27
CA CYS A 91 4.90 -27.29 0.76
C CYS A 91 5.45 -28.66 0.37
N PRO A 92 6.12 -29.41 1.28
CA PRO A 92 6.33 -29.09 2.70
C PRO A 92 7.40 -28.01 2.93
N ARG A 93 7.25 -27.27 4.04
CA ARG A 93 8.19 -26.21 4.45
C ARG A 93 9.00 -26.69 5.64
N GLU A 94 10.28 -26.94 5.43
CA GLU A 94 11.23 -27.36 6.46
C GLU A 94 12.56 -26.62 6.25
N SER A 95 13.31 -26.36 7.33
CA SER A 95 14.60 -25.64 7.27
C SER A 95 15.82 -26.57 7.17
N THR A 96 15.62 -27.87 7.03
CA THR A 96 16.70 -28.87 6.96
C THR A 96 17.12 -29.13 5.51
N SER A 97 18.42 -29.40 5.30
CA SER A 97 19.01 -29.63 3.97
C SER A 97 18.48 -30.89 3.27
N THR A 98 17.95 -31.85 4.01
CA THR A 98 17.34 -33.10 3.51
C THR A 98 16.16 -32.83 2.58
N PHE A 99 15.46 -31.71 2.77
CA PHE A 99 14.32 -31.30 1.97
C PHE A 99 14.67 -30.77 0.56
N PHE A 100 15.96 -30.68 0.23
CA PHE A 100 16.42 -30.36 -1.12
C PHE A 100 16.02 -31.44 -2.14
N TYR A 101 15.95 -32.70 -1.72
CA TYR A 101 15.64 -33.84 -2.60
C TYR A 101 14.15 -34.21 -2.64
N VAL A 102 13.32 -33.53 -1.87
CA VAL A 102 11.87 -33.77 -1.81
C VAL A 102 11.16 -32.87 -2.81
N SER A 103 10.23 -33.44 -3.57
CA SER A 103 9.36 -32.67 -4.48
C SER A 103 8.53 -31.66 -3.69
N LYS A 104 8.68 -30.37 -4.02
CA LYS A 104 7.91 -29.28 -3.42
C LYS A 104 6.67 -29.02 -4.25
N LEU A 105 5.51 -28.97 -3.59
CA LEU A 105 4.25 -28.56 -4.20
C LEU A 105 4.05 -27.07 -4.00
N ASN A 106 3.60 -26.40 -5.06
CA ASN A 106 3.22 -25.00 -5.01
C ASN A 106 1.81 -24.89 -4.44
N VAL A 107 1.69 -24.34 -3.23
CA VAL A 107 0.42 -24.07 -2.58
C VAL A 107 0.09 -22.61 -2.74
N PHE A 108 -1.15 -22.34 -3.15
CA PHE A 108 -1.69 -21.00 -3.31
C PHE A 108 -2.73 -20.74 -2.22
N ASN A 109 -2.79 -19.51 -1.74
CA ASN A 109 -3.82 -19.11 -0.79
C ASN A 109 -5.15 -18.95 -1.53
N PHE A 110 -6.10 -19.84 -1.23
CA PHE A 110 -7.45 -19.77 -1.77
C PHE A 110 -8.38 -19.11 -0.76
N THR A 111 -8.98 -17.99 -1.15
CA THR A 111 -9.88 -17.21 -0.29
C THR A 111 -11.24 -17.10 -0.94
N ILE A 112 -12.29 -17.46 -0.19
CA ILE A 112 -13.68 -17.20 -0.56
C ILE A 112 -14.22 -16.12 0.36
N TYR A 113 -14.83 -15.09 -0.21
CA TYR A 113 -15.49 -14.04 0.57
C TYR A 113 -16.80 -13.62 -0.08
N ASN A 114 -17.69 -13.03 0.73
CA ASN A 114 -18.95 -12.51 0.25
C ASN A 114 -18.77 -11.04 -0.21
N LEU A 115 -19.20 -10.72 -1.43
CA LEU A 115 -19.04 -9.39 -2.02
C LEU A 115 -19.96 -8.33 -1.41
N LYS A 116 -21.12 -8.72 -0.89
CA LYS A 116 -22.11 -7.83 -0.26
C LYS A 116 -21.72 -7.44 1.16
N SER A 117 -20.96 -8.28 1.84
CA SER A 117 -20.49 -8.06 3.22
C SER A 117 -19.17 -7.29 3.33
N ASN A 118 -18.48 -7.00 2.22
CA ASN A 118 -17.10 -6.48 2.19
C ASN A 118 -16.99 -5.08 1.60
#